data_AF-W7WJ57-F1
#
_entry.id   AF-W7WJ57-F1
#
_cell.length_a   1.000
_cell.length_b   1.000
_cell.length_c   1.000
_cell.angle_alpha   90.00
_cell.angle_beta   90.00
_cell.angle_gamma   90.00
#
_symmetry.space_group_name_H-M   'P 1'
#
loop_
_entity.id
_entity.type
_entity.pdbx_description
1 polymer ?
#
loop_
_entity_poly.entity_id
_entity_poly.type
_entity_poly.pdbx_seq_one_letter_code
_entity_poly.pdbx_strand_id
1 'polypeptide(L)'
;MHTPLRFKPALLALCTAAAFAASPAFAAGMSKAEYSAAKDRIGADYKLAKASCDRLSGNGKDVCEEEAEAKEKVAKAELEAAYTGKPGDRAKVAEVKADTAYEVAKERCDDLAGNAKDVCVQEAKAAHTKARADAKLVSATGKAQMEARDEKREANYKVEAEKCDALAGDAKSTCVADAKARYGKS
;
A
#
# COMPACT_ATOMS: atom_id res chain seq x y z
N MET A 1 1.25 -35.79 26.52
CA MET A 1 2.07 -36.64 25.65
C MET A 1 1.38 -36.70 24.29
N HIS A 2 1.78 -35.83 23.36
CA HIS A 2 1.20 -35.75 22.03
C HIS A 2 2.29 -36.13 21.02
N THR A 3 2.09 -37.26 20.34
CA THR A 3 3.02 -37.82 19.37
C THR A 3 2.79 -37.15 18.00
N PRO A 4 3.80 -36.52 17.37
CA PRO A 4 3.64 -35.97 16.03
C PRO A 4 3.90 -37.05 14.98
N LEU A 5 2.87 -37.45 14.23
CA LEU A 5 3.02 -38.27 13.04
C LEU A 5 3.58 -37.42 11.89
N ARG A 6 4.88 -37.61 11.65
CA ARG A 6 5.64 -37.14 10.49
C ARG A 6 5.20 -37.94 9.26
N PHE A 7 4.76 -37.25 8.21
CA PHE A 7 4.58 -37.81 6.87
C PHE A 7 5.34 -36.98 5.84
N LYS A 8 6.25 -37.64 5.12
CA LYS A 8 6.78 -37.39 3.75
C LYS A 8 8.05 -38.24 3.55
N PRO A 9 8.46 -38.64 2.34
CA PRO A 9 7.80 -38.58 1.02
C PRO A 9 7.84 -39.94 0.26
N ALA A 10 6.85 -40.22 -0.58
CA ALA A 10 6.98 -41.28 -1.59
C ALA A 10 7.20 -40.63 -2.96
N LEU A 11 8.43 -40.77 -3.44
CA LEU A 11 8.90 -40.43 -4.77
C LEU A 11 8.32 -41.46 -5.75
N LEU A 12 7.52 -41.03 -6.71
CA LEU A 12 7.16 -41.83 -7.90
C LEU A 12 7.35 -40.93 -9.12
N ALA A 13 8.55 -41.04 -9.69
CA ALA A 13 8.92 -40.43 -10.95
C ALA A 13 8.31 -41.26 -12.09
N LEU A 14 7.32 -40.70 -12.78
CA LEU A 14 6.85 -41.18 -14.07
C LEU A 14 7.26 -40.14 -15.12
N CYS A 15 8.38 -40.43 -15.80
CA CYS A 15 8.85 -39.67 -16.95
C CYS A 15 7.96 -39.95 -18.16
N THR A 16 6.93 -39.12 -18.38
CA THR A 16 6.31 -38.98 -19.71
C THR A 16 6.85 -37.72 -20.37
N ALA A 17 7.87 -37.90 -21.20
CA ALA A 17 8.34 -36.89 -22.14
C ALA A 17 7.28 -36.71 -23.25
N ALA A 18 6.28 -35.88 -23.01
CA ALA A 18 5.49 -35.27 -24.08
C ALA A 18 6.19 -33.97 -24.45
N ALA A 19 6.81 -33.94 -25.63
CA ALA A 19 7.39 -32.75 -26.23
C ALA A 19 6.29 -31.68 -26.38
N PHE A 20 6.22 -30.76 -25.43
CA PHE A 20 5.56 -29.49 -25.67
C PHE A 20 6.45 -28.74 -26.64
N ALA A 21 6.06 -28.73 -27.91
CA ALA A 21 6.57 -27.77 -28.87
C ALA A 21 6.48 -26.41 -28.20
N ALA A 22 7.63 -25.81 -27.91
CA ALA A 22 7.75 -24.42 -27.55
C ALA A 22 7.27 -23.62 -28.77
N SER A 23 5.95 -23.46 -28.87
CA SER A 23 5.39 -22.37 -29.64
C SER A 23 5.97 -21.11 -29.00
N PRO A 24 6.68 -20.25 -29.72
CA PRO A 24 6.84 -18.88 -29.28
C PRO A 24 5.44 -18.28 -29.37
N ALA A 25 4.59 -18.54 -28.36
CA ALA A 25 3.44 -17.72 -28.12
C ALA A 25 4.02 -16.36 -27.79
N PHE A 26 4.12 -15.53 -28.84
CA PHE A 26 4.45 -14.14 -28.75
C PHE A 26 3.71 -13.56 -27.55
N ALA A 27 4.43 -12.77 -26.75
CA ALA A 27 3.83 -11.84 -25.82
C ALA A 27 2.93 -10.86 -26.61
N ALA A 28 1.74 -11.29 -26.98
CA ALA A 28 0.69 -10.42 -27.45
C ALA A 28 0.20 -9.69 -26.19
N GLY A 29 0.58 -8.41 -26.06
CA GLY A 29 -0.01 -7.54 -25.06
C GLY A 29 -1.53 -7.48 -25.21
N MET A 30 -2.23 -7.11 -24.14
CA MET A 30 -3.68 -6.99 -24.10
C MET A 30 -4.21 -6.16 -25.28
N SER A 31 -5.23 -6.67 -25.98
CA SER A 31 -5.88 -5.94 -27.07
C SER A 31 -6.71 -4.76 -26.53
N LYS A 32 -7.02 -3.79 -27.39
CA LYS A 32 -7.90 -2.66 -27.03
C LYS A 32 -9.30 -3.11 -26.59
N ALA A 33 -9.81 -4.18 -27.19
CA ALA A 33 -11.11 -4.75 -26.83
C ALA A 33 -11.07 -5.38 -25.42
N GLU A 34 -10.02 -6.15 -25.11
CA GLU A 34 -9.81 -6.72 -23.78
C GLU A 34 -9.60 -5.62 -22.72
N TYR A 35 -8.84 -4.56 -23.05
CA TYR A 35 -8.65 -3.41 -22.17
C TYR A 35 -9.98 -2.71 -21.86
N SER A 36 -10.81 -2.45 -22.88
CA SER A 36 -12.14 -1.84 -22.68
C SER A 36 -13.02 -2.71 -21.80
N ALA A 37 -13.10 -4.02 -22.09
CA ALA A 37 -13.89 -4.96 -21.32
C ALA A 37 -13.42 -5.08 -19.86
N ALA A 38 -12.11 -5.09 -19.64
CA ALA A 38 -11.52 -5.10 -18.30
C ALA A 38 -11.84 -3.79 -17.54
N LYS A 39 -11.79 -2.64 -18.22
CA LYS A 39 -12.15 -1.35 -17.63
C LYS A 39 -13.63 -1.29 -17.23
N ASP A 40 -14.52 -1.79 -18.09
CA ASP A 40 -15.96 -1.88 -17.81
C ASP A 40 -16.22 -2.81 -16.61
N ARG A 41 -15.52 -3.95 -16.55
CA ARG A 41 -15.59 -4.87 -15.41
C ARG A 41 -15.15 -4.22 -14.11
N ILE A 42 -14.04 -3.49 -14.10
CA ILE A 42 -13.56 -2.75 -12.91
C ILE A 42 -14.63 -1.74 -12.45
N GLY A 43 -15.25 -1.02 -13.39
CA GLY A 43 -16.32 -0.08 -13.06
C GLY A 43 -17.58 -0.76 -12.51
N ALA A 44 -17.92 -1.95 -13.01
CA ALA A 44 -19.02 -2.76 -12.48
C ALA A 44 -18.71 -3.28 -11.07
N ASP A 45 -17.51 -3.82 -10.87
CA ASP A 45 -17.04 -4.31 -9.57
C ASP A 45 -17.01 -3.19 -8.52
N TYR A 46 -16.58 -1.97 -8.89
CA TYR A 46 -16.65 -0.78 -8.03
C TYR A 46 -18.09 -0.43 -7.63
N LYS A 47 -19.02 -0.39 -8.59
CA LYS A 47 -20.44 -0.12 -8.29
C LYS A 47 -21.03 -1.14 -7.33
N LEU A 48 -20.72 -2.43 -7.53
CA LEU A 48 -21.15 -3.51 -6.63
C LEU A 48 -20.54 -3.36 -5.24
N ALA A 49 -19.24 -3.07 -5.16
CA ALA A 49 -18.56 -2.84 -3.89
C ALA A 49 -19.16 -1.65 -3.14
N LYS A 50 -19.40 -0.52 -3.82
CA LYS A 50 -20.01 0.67 -3.22
C LYS A 50 -21.44 0.41 -2.73
N ALA A 51 -22.26 -0.25 -3.54
CA ALA A 51 -23.61 -0.65 -3.11
C ALA A 51 -23.58 -1.58 -1.89
N SER A 52 -22.55 -2.42 -1.76
CA SER A 52 -22.39 -3.30 -0.60
C SER A 52 -22.17 -2.53 0.71
N CYS A 53 -21.62 -1.30 0.63
CA CYS A 53 -21.38 -0.39 1.74
C CYS A 53 -22.65 0.29 2.25
N ASP A 54 -23.75 0.30 1.48
CA ASP A 54 -25.03 0.93 1.90
C ASP A 54 -25.67 0.27 3.13
N ARG A 55 -25.20 -0.92 3.51
CA ARG A 55 -25.60 -1.62 4.73
C ARG A 55 -24.89 -1.11 5.98
N LEU A 56 -23.92 -0.21 5.83
CA LEU A 56 -23.13 0.39 6.89
C LEU A 56 -23.58 1.84 7.13
N SER A 57 -23.12 2.43 8.23
CA SER A 57 -23.40 3.81 8.59
C SER A 57 -22.23 4.43 9.34
N GLY A 58 -22.13 5.77 9.30
CA GLY A 58 -21.00 6.51 9.89
C GLY A 58 -19.68 6.16 9.21
N ASN A 59 -18.57 6.34 9.93
CA ASN A 59 -17.23 6.08 9.42
C ASN A 59 -17.02 4.66 8.88
N GLY A 60 -17.73 3.66 9.40
CA GLY A 60 -17.70 2.31 8.84
C GLY A 60 -18.18 2.25 7.38
N LYS A 61 -19.15 3.10 7.01
CA LYS A 61 -19.59 3.29 5.63
C LYS A 61 -18.53 4.05 4.83
N ASP A 62 -18.02 5.15 5.37
CA ASP A 62 -17.06 6.01 4.67
C ASP A 62 -15.76 5.25 4.35
N VAL A 63 -15.21 4.51 5.31
CA VAL A 63 -14.07 3.59 5.09
C VAL A 63 -14.37 2.54 4.03
N CYS A 64 -15.59 1.98 4.01
CA CYS A 64 -15.96 0.99 3.00
C CYS A 64 -16.00 1.60 1.60
N GLU A 65 -16.54 2.81 1.46
CA GLU A 65 -16.57 3.54 0.18
C GLU A 65 -15.15 3.90 -0.29
N GLU A 66 -14.30 4.41 0.60
CA GLU A 66 -12.91 4.73 0.29
C GLU A 66 -12.10 3.48 -0.09
N GLU A 67 -12.34 2.34 0.56
CA GLU A 67 -11.72 1.06 0.16
C GLU A 67 -12.19 0.58 -1.22
N ALA A 68 -13.46 0.79 -1.56
CA ALA A 68 -13.98 0.47 -2.88
C ALA A 68 -13.35 1.37 -3.95
N GLU A 69 -13.22 2.66 -3.67
CA GLU A 69 -12.53 3.62 -4.55
C GLU A 69 -11.05 3.31 -4.70
N ALA A 70 -10.37 2.95 -3.61
CA ALA A 70 -8.98 2.53 -3.61
C ALA A 70 -8.76 1.33 -4.54
N LYS A 71 -9.60 0.29 -4.40
CA LYS A 71 -9.56 -0.90 -5.26
C LYS A 71 -9.79 -0.54 -6.72
N GLU A 72 -10.75 0.32 -7.03
CA GLU A 72 -11.01 0.76 -8.40
C GLU A 72 -9.82 1.52 -9.00
N LYS A 73 -9.27 2.50 -8.28
CA LYS A 73 -8.13 3.32 -8.71
C LYS A 73 -6.89 2.46 -8.94
N VAL A 74 -6.58 1.53 -8.02
CA VAL A 74 -5.46 0.59 -8.16
C VAL A 74 -5.67 -0.34 -9.35
N ALA A 75 -6.85 -0.94 -9.50
CA ALA A 75 -7.14 -1.84 -10.62
C ALA A 75 -7.04 -1.13 -11.97
N LYS A 76 -7.52 0.12 -12.07
CA LYS A 76 -7.36 0.95 -13.28
C LYS A 76 -5.89 1.23 -13.59
N ALA A 77 -5.09 1.56 -12.57
CA ALA A 77 -3.66 1.80 -12.77
C ALA A 77 -2.90 0.53 -13.19
N GLU A 78 -3.23 -0.61 -12.59
CA GLU A 78 -2.65 -1.91 -12.96
C GLU A 78 -3.06 -2.33 -14.37
N LEU A 79 -4.32 -2.12 -14.74
CA LEU A 79 -4.82 -2.35 -16.09
C LEU A 79 -4.08 -1.48 -17.12
N GLU A 80 -3.90 -0.19 -16.83
CA GLU A 80 -3.15 0.71 -17.70
C GLU A 80 -1.70 0.25 -17.86
N ALA A 81 -1.01 -0.07 -16.75
CA ALA A 81 0.36 -0.56 -16.79
C ALA A 81 0.50 -1.89 -17.55
N ALA A 82 -0.51 -2.76 -17.50
CA ALA A 82 -0.55 -4.01 -18.25
C ALA A 82 -0.81 -3.78 -19.75
N TYR A 83 -1.67 -2.82 -20.10
CA TYR A 83 -2.01 -2.51 -21.48
C TYR A 83 -0.89 -1.77 -22.21
N THR A 84 -0.27 -0.77 -21.57
CA THR A 84 0.77 0.03 -22.20
C THR A 84 2.16 -0.62 -22.11
N GLY A 85 2.39 -1.44 -21.08
CA GLY A 85 3.71 -2.01 -20.76
C GLY A 85 4.77 -0.97 -20.36
N LYS A 86 4.41 0.32 -20.22
CA LYS A 86 5.38 1.39 -19.99
C LYS A 86 5.94 1.34 -18.56
N PRO A 87 7.25 1.53 -18.37
CA PRO A 87 7.85 1.62 -17.04
C PRO A 87 7.23 2.72 -16.16
N GLY A 88 6.86 3.86 -16.77
CA GLY A 88 6.21 4.97 -16.07
C GLY A 88 4.84 4.58 -15.48
N ASP A 89 4.05 3.80 -16.21
CA ASP A 89 2.72 3.36 -15.74
C ASP A 89 2.87 2.32 -14.62
N ARG A 90 3.88 1.46 -14.68
CA ARG A 90 4.23 0.55 -13.57
C ARG A 90 4.65 1.31 -12.30
N ALA A 91 5.43 2.39 -12.45
CA ALA A 91 5.76 3.26 -11.32
C ALA A 91 4.52 3.97 -10.77
N LYS A 92 3.58 4.37 -11.64
CA LYS A 92 2.32 4.99 -11.24
C LYS A 92 1.44 4.07 -10.40
N VAL A 93 1.46 2.76 -10.63
CA VAL A 93 0.75 1.78 -9.78
C VAL A 93 1.19 1.90 -8.32
N ALA A 94 2.49 1.99 -8.06
CA ALA A 94 3.00 2.10 -6.69
C ALA A 94 2.61 3.43 -6.03
N GLU A 95 2.58 4.53 -6.80
CA GLU A 95 2.10 5.84 -6.33
C GLU A 95 0.60 5.79 -5.99
N VAL A 96 -0.24 5.23 -6.88
CA VAL A 96 -1.68 5.10 -6.65
C VAL A 96 -1.97 4.21 -5.44
N LYS A 97 -1.23 3.10 -5.26
CA LYS A 97 -1.34 2.26 -4.06
C LYS A 97 -1.00 3.02 -2.78
N ALA A 98 0.05 3.83 -2.80
CA ALA A 98 0.41 4.66 -1.65
C ALA A 98 -0.68 5.69 -1.33
N ASP A 99 -1.11 6.46 -2.34
CA ASP A 99 -2.10 7.52 -2.19
C ASP A 99 -3.44 6.98 -1.69
N THR A 100 -3.94 5.91 -2.30
CA THR A 100 -5.22 5.30 -1.90
C THR A 100 -5.17 4.63 -0.53
N ALA A 101 -4.05 3.99 -0.16
CA ALA A 101 -3.87 3.47 1.19
C ALA A 101 -3.85 4.58 2.25
N TYR A 102 -3.33 5.76 1.90
CA TYR A 102 -3.33 6.92 2.79
C TYR A 102 -4.73 7.50 3.00
N GLU A 103 -5.53 7.64 1.93
CA GLU A 103 -6.91 8.12 2.08
C GLU A 103 -7.75 7.14 2.91
N VAL A 104 -7.66 5.83 2.66
CA VAL A 104 -8.32 4.82 3.50
C VAL A 104 -7.84 4.90 4.95
N ALA A 105 -6.53 5.09 5.19
CA ALA A 105 -6.00 5.20 6.54
C ALA A 105 -6.48 6.46 7.26
N LYS A 106 -6.62 7.60 6.57
CA LYS A 106 -7.19 8.82 7.14
C LYS A 106 -8.64 8.62 7.54
N GLU A 107 -9.44 8.04 6.66
CA GLU A 107 -10.85 7.76 6.96
C GLU A 107 -10.97 6.86 8.19
N ARG A 108 -10.12 5.83 8.30
CA ARG A 108 -10.05 4.98 9.49
C ARG A 108 -9.70 5.73 10.77
N CYS A 109 -9.01 6.86 10.69
CA CYS A 109 -8.71 7.72 11.83
C CYS A 109 -9.87 8.65 12.20
N ASP A 110 -10.92 8.79 11.39
CA ASP A 110 -11.86 9.89 11.54
C ASP A 110 -12.78 9.79 12.76
N ASP A 111 -13.08 8.57 13.21
CA ASP A 111 -13.81 8.29 14.46
C ASP A 111 -13.00 8.58 15.74
N LEU A 112 -11.68 8.76 15.62
CA LEU A 112 -10.84 9.07 16.78
C LEU A 112 -10.99 10.53 17.17
N ALA A 113 -10.51 10.88 18.37
CA ALA A 113 -10.51 12.26 18.84
C ALA A 113 -9.25 12.58 19.66
N GLY A 114 -8.93 13.88 19.76
CA GLY A 114 -7.76 14.39 20.45
C GLY A 114 -6.45 13.81 19.91
N ASN A 115 -5.44 13.70 20.79
CA ASN A 115 -4.12 13.22 20.40
C ASN A 115 -4.13 11.82 19.74
N ALA A 116 -5.09 10.95 20.07
CA ALA A 116 -5.22 9.66 19.40
C ALA A 116 -5.53 9.80 17.90
N LYS A 117 -6.38 10.77 17.51
CA LYS A 117 -6.63 11.09 16.10
C LYS A 117 -5.39 11.66 15.44
N ASP A 118 -4.74 12.60 16.11
CA ASP A 118 -3.55 13.27 15.56
C ASP A 118 -2.43 12.26 15.30
N VAL A 119 -2.13 11.38 16.26
CA VAL A 119 -1.16 10.29 16.10
C VAL A 119 -1.56 9.35 14.95
N CYS A 120 -2.83 8.94 14.87
CA CYS A 120 -3.30 8.07 13.78
C CYS A 120 -3.06 8.70 12.41
N VAL A 121 -3.42 9.98 12.24
CA VAL A 121 -3.23 10.71 10.98
C VAL A 121 -1.74 10.91 10.68
N GLN A 122 -0.89 11.15 11.67
CA GLN A 122 0.56 11.24 11.47
C GLN A 122 1.16 9.90 11.06
N GLU A 123 0.72 8.79 11.65
CA GLU A 123 1.15 7.45 11.26
C GLU A 123 0.76 7.13 9.81
N ALA A 124 -0.47 7.49 9.41
CA ALA A 124 -0.94 7.38 8.03
C ALA A 124 -0.06 8.21 7.07
N LYS A 125 0.26 9.46 7.42
CA LYS A 125 1.17 10.33 6.64
C LYS A 125 2.58 9.76 6.54
N ALA A 126 3.08 9.17 7.62
CA ALA A 126 4.41 8.58 7.62
C ALA A 126 4.48 7.31 6.75
N ALA A 127 3.47 6.46 6.82
CA ALA A 127 3.33 5.31 5.94
C ALA A 127 3.24 5.74 4.47
N HIS A 128 2.46 6.79 4.17
CA HIS A 128 2.35 7.37 2.82
C HIS A 128 3.69 7.88 2.29
N THR A 129 4.39 8.69 3.10
CA THR A 129 5.71 9.23 2.77
C THR A 129 6.69 8.11 2.46
N LYS A 130 6.72 7.08 3.32
CA LYS A 130 7.58 5.90 3.13
C LYS A 130 7.26 5.15 1.85
N ALA A 131 5.98 4.88 1.58
CA ALA A 131 5.55 4.17 0.39
C ALA A 131 5.86 4.94 -0.90
N ARG A 132 5.63 6.26 -0.92
CA ARG A 132 6.01 7.12 -2.06
C ARG A 132 7.52 7.18 -2.25
N ALA A 133 8.29 7.27 -1.17
CA ALA A 133 9.74 7.24 -1.25
C ALA A 133 10.20 5.88 -1.82
N ASP A 134 9.69 4.75 -1.32
CA ASP A 134 9.99 3.41 -1.85
C ASP A 134 9.63 3.26 -3.33
N ALA A 135 8.47 3.78 -3.75
CA ALA A 135 8.06 3.78 -5.15
C ALA A 135 9.04 4.54 -6.06
N LYS A 136 9.59 5.65 -5.59
CA LYS A 136 10.60 6.44 -6.32
C LYS A 136 11.98 5.79 -6.34
N LEU A 137 12.30 4.93 -5.37
CA LEU A 137 13.63 4.35 -5.22
C LEU A 137 13.93 3.18 -6.17
N VAL A 138 12.92 2.61 -6.83
CA VAL A 138 13.09 1.45 -7.75
C VAL A 138 14.10 1.73 -8.87
N SER A 139 14.30 3.00 -9.25
CA SER A 139 15.27 3.42 -10.27
C SER A 139 16.29 4.47 -9.80
N ALA A 140 16.32 4.80 -8.50
CA ALA A 140 17.12 5.91 -7.98
C ALA A 140 18.40 5.45 -7.28
N THR A 141 19.50 6.20 -7.49
CA THR A 141 20.80 5.98 -6.84
C THR A 141 21.34 7.28 -6.24
N GLY A 142 22.30 7.17 -5.32
CA GLY A 142 23.01 8.31 -4.75
C GLY A 142 22.11 9.26 -3.95
N LYS A 143 22.08 10.54 -4.35
CA LYS A 143 21.40 11.63 -3.61
C LYS A 143 19.93 11.34 -3.34
N ALA A 144 19.21 10.79 -4.32
CA ALA A 144 17.79 10.47 -4.18
C ALA A 144 17.52 9.37 -3.12
N GLN A 145 18.46 8.43 -2.92
CA GLN A 145 18.37 7.47 -1.82
C GLN A 145 18.57 8.13 -0.46
N MET A 146 19.47 9.12 -0.36
CA MET A 146 19.69 9.86 0.88
C MET A 146 18.48 10.75 1.21
N GLU A 147 17.96 11.49 0.23
CA GLU A 147 16.74 12.30 0.38
C GLU A 147 15.56 11.44 0.83
N ALA A 148 15.34 10.28 0.21
CA ALA A 148 14.29 9.33 0.62
C ALA A 148 14.48 8.80 2.04
N ARG A 149 15.72 8.57 2.49
CA ARG A 149 16.03 8.17 3.86
C ARG A 149 15.75 9.30 4.84
N ASP A 150 16.08 10.53 4.48
CA ASP A 150 15.85 11.73 5.28
C ASP A 150 14.36 12.04 5.42
N GLU A 151 13.58 11.94 4.33
CA GLU A 151 12.12 12.06 4.33
C GLU A 151 11.47 11.01 5.25
N LYS A 152 11.88 9.74 5.17
CA LYS A 152 11.37 8.68 6.06
C LYS A 152 11.74 8.92 7.52
N ARG A 153 12.96 9.39 7.78
CA ARG A 153 13.42 9.69 9.14
C ARG A 153 12.65 10.88 9.73
N GLU A 154 12.41 11.92 8.94
CA GLU A 154 11.56 13.06 9.30
C GLU A 154 10.12 12.63 9.58
N ALA A 155 9.54 11.79 8.72
CA ALA A 155 8.18 11.29 8.92
C ALA A 155 8.05 10.48 10.22
N ASN A 156 9.00 9.61 10.51
CA ASN A 156 9.02 8.86 11.78
C ASN A 156 9.24 9.77 13.00
N TYR A 157 10.07 10.81 12.87
CA TYR A 157 10.20 11.81 13.92
C TYR A 157 8.88 12.52 14.22
N LYS A 158 8.14 12.92 13.19
CA LYS A 158 6.83 13.57 13.36
C LYS A 158 5.83 12.70 14.12
N VAL A 159 5.81 11.39 13.83
CA VAL A 159 4.98 10.43 14.57
C VAL A 159 5.37 10.38 16.05
N GLU A 160 6.66 10.24 16.36
CA GLU A 160 7.11 10.17 17.76
C GLU A 160 6.92 11.50 18.49
N ALA A 161 7.11 12.64 17.83
CA ALA A 161 6.83 13.95 18.39
C ALA A 161 5.33 14.11 18.73
N GLU A 162 4.44 13.69 17.83
CA GLU A 162 2.99 13.71 18.06
C GLU A 162 2.59 12.79 19.24
N LYS A 163 3.24 11.62 19.38
CA LYS A 163 3.03 10.74 20.55
C LYS A 163 3.47 11.40 21.86
N CYS A 164 4.52 12.21 21.84
CA CYS A 164 4.94 12.96 23.02
C CYS A 164 3.93 14.03 23.43
N ASP A 165 3.04 14.48 22.55
CA ASP A 165 2.03 15.49 22.87
C ASP A 165 0.94 14.99 23.83
N ALA A 166 0.83 13.68 24.04
CA ALA A 166 0.03 13.08 25.11
C ALA A 166 0.57 13.37 26.52
N LEU A 167 1.84 13.80 26.64
CA LEU A 167 2.52 14.06 27.92
C LEU A 167 2.46 15.54 28.28
N ALA A 168 2.82 15.87 29.53
CA ALA A 168 2.93 17.24 30.02
C ALA A 168 4.19 17.45 30.86
N GLY A 169 4.61 18.71 31.00
CA GLY A 169 5.76 19.11 31.82
C GLY A 169 7.07 18.45 31.38
N ASP A 170 7.90 18.08 32.36
CA ASP A 170 9.22 17.49 32.14
C ASP A 170 9.16 16.19 31.32
N ALA A 171 8.11 15.37 31.51
CA ALA A 171 7.94 14.13 30.76
C ALA A 171 7.80 14.39 29.25
N LYS A 172 7.08 15.43 28.85
CA LYS A 172 6.96 15.83 27.44
C LYS A 172 8.31 16.31 26.89
N SER A 173 8.99 17.18 27.64
CA SER A 173 10.30 17.73 27.25
C SER A 173 11.32 16.62 27.04
N THR A 174 11.41 15.64 27.95
CA THR A 174 12.27 14.47 27.82
C THR A 174 11.89 13.62 26.62
N CYS A 175 10.60 13.34 26.42
CA CYS A 175 10.14 12.57 25.26
C CYS A 175 10.56 13.20 23.93
N VAL A 176 10.36 14.52 23.77
CA VAL A 176 10.74 15.24 22.55
C VAL A 176 12.27 15.25 22.37
N ALA A 177 13.04 15.45 23.44
CA ALA A 177 14.51 15.42 23.38
C ALA A 177 15.02 14.04 22.94
N ASP A 178 14.46 12.96 23.48
CA ASP A 178 14.79 11.59 23.09
C ASP A 178 14.42 11.31 21.63
N ALA A 179 13.24 11.76 21.18
CA ALA A 179 12.83 11.63 19.79
C ALA A 179 13.81 12.37 18.86
N LYS A 180 14.17 13.60 19.20
CA LYS A 180 15.17 14.37 18.43
C LYS A 180 16.52 13.63 18.33
N ALA A 181 17.02 13.11 19.46
CA ALA A 181 18.26 12.33 19.49
C ALA A 181 18.19 11.07 18.60
N ARG A 182 17.08 10.31 18.67
CA ARG A 182 16.88 9.09 17.87
C ARG A 182 16.85 9.36 16.36
N TYR A 183 16.26 10.47 15.94
CA TYR A 183 16.07 10.80 14.52
C TYR A 183 17.08 11.82 13.97
N GLY A 184 18.10 12.18 14.76
CA GLY A 184 19.12 13.13 14.36
C GLY A 184 18.54 14.51 14.03
N LYS A 185 17.57 14.97 14.82
CA LYS A 185 16.99 16.31 14.74
C LYS A 185 17.67 17.21 15.76
N SER A 186 18.10 18.40 15.34
CA SER A 186 18.57 19.47 16.21
C SER A 186 17.39 20.34 16.64
#